data_AF-T1A505-F1
#
_entry.id   AF-T1A505-F1
#
_cell.length_a   1.000
_cell.length_b   1.000
_cell.length_c   1.000
_cell.angle_alpha   90.00
_cell.angle_beta   90.00
_cell.angle_gamma   90.00
#
_symmetry.space_group_name_H-M   'P 1'
#
loop_
_entity.id
_entity.type
_entity.pdbx_description
1 polymer ?
#
loop_
_entity_poly.entity_id
_entity_poly.type
_entity_poly.pdbx_seq_one_letter_code
_entity_poly.pdbx_strand_id
1 'polypeptide(L)'
;KKRMSEIADQKDLKKSMGKLKSLVKFSVNNTALNEKRIEILKKLVGKFLIVTNTDLPENEIVTAYREQWQIERSFRTIKPFLEICPVYHSKPERIMAHVFVCVLSLLLSRIIEKRSGVTISEASRQLSYLKVTP
;
A
#
# COMPACT_ATOMS: atom_id res chain seq x y z
N LYS A 1 27.08 9.03 15.64
CA LYS A 1 26.78 8.20 14.45
C LYS A 1 28.03 8.26 13.56
N LYS A 2 28.85 7.19 13.49
CA LYS A 2 30.11 7.19 12.72
C LYS A 2 29.87 7.61 11.27
N ARG A 3 30.75 8.41 10.69
CA ARG A 3 30.69 8.73 9.26
C ARG A 3 31.06 7.47 8.46
N MET A 4 30.47 7.30 7.28
CA MET A 4 30.71 6.10 6.44
C MET A 4 32.19 5.94 6.05
N SER A 5 32.96 7.04 6.06
CA SER A 5 34.41 7.08 5.86
C SER A 5 35.23 6.48 7.02
N GLU A 6 34.63 6.28 8.19
CA GLU A 6 35.30 5.80 9.42
C GLU A 6 35.09 4.30 9.68
N ILE A 7 34.39 3.60 8.77
CA ILE A 7 34.07 2.18 8.91
C ILE A 7 35.10 1.38 8.11
N ALA A 8 36.10 0.84 8.82
CA ALA A 8 37.13 -0.02 8.23
C ALA A 8 36.61 -1.43 7.89
N ASP A 9 35.56 -1.89 8.58
CA ASP A 9 35.03 -3.24 8.45
C ASP A 9 34.01 -3.36 7.31
N GLN A 10 34.32 -4.21 6.32
CA GLN A 10 33.48 -4.37 5.12
C GLN A 10 32.07 -4.90 5.44
N LYS A 11 31.93 -5.63 6.55
CA LYS A 11 30.64 -6.17 7.04
C LYS A 11 29.75 -5.06 7.60
N ASP A 12 30.33 -4.13 8.36
CA ASP A 12 29.61 -2.99 8.93
C ASP A 12 29.29 -1.92 7.87
N LEU A 13 30.15 -1.79 6.86
CA LEU A 13 29.88 -0.94 5.70
C LEU A 13 28.68 -1.48 4.89
N LYS A 14 28.63 -2.80 4.64
CA LYS A 14 27.47 -3.43 3.96
C LYS A 14 26.17 -3.25 4.73
N LYS A 15 26.22 -3.21 6.07
CA LYS A 15 25.05 -3.05 6.94
C LYS A 15 24.55 -1.60 6.98
N SER A 16 25.46 -0.63 6.98
CA SER A 16 25.11 0.80 6.97
C SER A 16 24.59 1.31 5.61
N MET A 17 25.02 0.69 4.50
CA MET A 17 24.62 1.07 3.14
C MET A 17 23.17 0.71 2.77
N GLY A 18 22.50 -0.18 3.51
CA GLY A 18 21.10 -0.56 3.25
C GLY A 18 20.81 -0.91 1.80
N LYS A 19 19.86 -0.22 1.16
CA LYS A 19 19.46 -0.41 -0.25
C LYS A 19 20.57 -0.06 -1.26
N LEU A 20 21.54 0.80 -0.88
CA LEU A 20 22.65 1.23 -1.74
C LEU A 20 23.72 0.13 -1.90
N LYS A 21 23.69 -0.93 -1.09
CA LYS A 21 24.59 -2.08 -1.21
C LYS A 21 24.60 -2.68 -2.63
N SER A 22 23.48 -2.63 -3.34
CA SER A 22 23.40 -3.19 -4.69
C SER A 22 24.22 -2.40 -5.74
N LEU A 23 24.53 -1.13 -5.46
CA LEU A 23 25.24 -0.22 -6.36
C LEU A 23 26.76 -0.36 -6.29
N VAL A 24 27.28 -1.12 -5.33
CA VAL A 24 28.71 -1.22 -5.04
C VAL A 24 29.13 -2.68 -5.14
N LYS A 25 30.18 -2.95 -5.91
CA LYS A 25 30.86 -4.24 -5.96
C LYS A 25 31.91 -4.28 -4.84
N PHE A 26 31.75 -5.22 -3.93
CA PHE A 26 32.69 -5.45 -2.84
C PHE A 26 33.60 -6.63 -3.19
N SER A 27 34.89 -6.37 -3.37
CA SER A 27 35.96 -7.38 -3.43
C SER A 27 36.74 -7.38 -2.11
N VAL A 28 37.44 -8.47 -1.81
CA VAL A 28 38.13 -8.71 -0.52
C VAL A 28 39.06 -7.57 -0.13
N ASN A 29 39.70 -6.90 -1.10
CA ASN A 29 40.61 -5.77 -0.89
C ASN A 29 40.23 -4.48 -1.64
N ASN A 30 39.10 -4.45 -2.37
CA ASN A 30 38.73 -3.26 -3.14
C ASN A 30 37.21 -3.06 -3.21
N THR A 31 36.78 -1.81 -3.12
CA THR A 31 35.38 -1.40 -3.23
C THR A 31 35.22 -0.60 -4.51
N ALA A 32 34.58 -1.19 -5.52
CA ALA A 32 34.39 -0.56 -6.82
C ALA A 32 32.91 -0.25 -7.05
N LEU A 33 32.65 0.84 -7.77
CA LEU A 33 31.30 1.22 -8.11
C LEU A 33 30.75 0.30 -9.22
N ASN A 34 29.50 -0.13 -9.12
CA ASN A 34 28.86 -0.93 -10.17
C ASN A 34 28.28 -0.01 -11.25
N GLU A 35 29.16 0.50 -12.12
CA GLU A 35 28.83 1.48 -13.16
C GLU A 35 27.65 1.04 -14.04
N LYS A 36 27.63 -0.22 -14.48
CA LYS A 36 26.52 -0.79 -15.28
C LYS A 36 25.17 -0.63 -14.59
N ARG A 37 25.11 -0.92 -13.29
CA ARG A 37 23.87 -0.84 -12.52
C ARG A 37 23.45 0.60 -12.27
N ILE A 38 24.42 1.50 -12.10
CA ILE A 38 24.16 2.94 -11.96
C ILE A 38 23.63 3.52 -13.27
N GLU A 39 24.17 3.11 -14.41
CA GLU A 39 23.68 3.56 -15.71
C GLU A 39 22.24 3.10 -15.97
N ILE A 40 21.93 1.85 -15.64
CA ILE A 40 20.56 1.33 -15.70
C ILE A 40 19.64 2.13 -14.79
N LEU A 41 20.04 2.37 -13.53
CA LEU A 41 19.22 3.13 -12.60
C LEU A 41 19.04 4.58 -13.03
N LYS A 42 20.07 5.23 -13.59
CA LYS A 42 19.96 6.56 -14.22
C LYS A 42 18.90 6.59 -15.32
N LYS A 43 18.84 5.56 -16.17
CA LYS A 43 17.83 5.44 -17.25
C LYS A 43 16.41 5.15 -16.73
N LEU A 44 16.30 4.60 -15.52
CA LEU A 44 15.04 4.26 -14.84
C LEU A 44 14.56 5.33 -13.86
N VAL A 45 15.38 6.35 -13.54
CA VAL A 45 14.95 7.44 -12.64
C VAL A 45 13.70 8.10 -13.19
N GLY A 46 12.66 8.19 -12.35
CA GLY A 46 11.38 8.81 -12.71
C GLY A 46 10.44 7.93 -13.53
N LYS A 47 10.81 6.68 -13.84
CA LYS A 47 9.94 5.72 -14.54
C LYS A 47 9.35 4.71 -13.56
N PHE A 48 8.07 4.40 -13.72
CA PHE A 48 7.41 3.32 -12.99
C PHE A 48 7.40 2.07 -13.86
N LEU A 49 8.00 0.99 -13.36
CA LEU A 49 7.98 -0.31 -14.02
C LEU A 49 6.83 -1.14 -13.44
N ILE A 50 5.89 -1.52 -14.29
CA ILE A 50 4.83 -2.46 -13.94
C ILE A 50 5.24 -3.82 -14.53
N VAL A 51 5.36 -4.83 -13.67
CA VAL A 51 5.63 -6.21 -14.07
C VAL A 51 4.37 -7.01 -13.80
N THR A 52 3.79 -7.62 -14.83
CA THR A 52 2.58 -8.42 -14.70
C THR A 52 2.67 -9.69 -15.53
N ASN A 53 1.93 -10.72 -15.13
CA ASN A 53 1.81 -12.00 -15.84
C ASN A 53 0.45 -12.09 -16.57
N THR A 54 -0.11 -10.95 -16.97
CA THR A 54 -1.44 -10.87 -17.57
C THR A 54 -1.32 -10.57 -19.06
N ASP A 55 -2.20 -11.16 -19.87
CA ASP A 55 -2.28 -10.94 -21.31
C ASP A 55 -3.10 -9.69 -21.70
N LEU A 56 -3.34 -8.80 -20.75
CA LEU A 56 -4.11 -7.57 -20.96
C LEU A 56 -3.31 -6.56 -21.81
N PRO A 57 -3.99 -5.69 -22.58
CA PRO A 57 -3.31 -4.64 -23.31
C PRO A 57 -2.68 -3.63 -22.34
N GLU A 58 -1.56 -3.02 -22.77
CA GLU A 58 -0.75 -2.13 -21.94
C GLU A 58 -1.56 -1.00 -21.28
N ASN A 59 -2.51 -0.41 -22.01
CA ASN A 59 -3.38 0.66 -21.51
C ASN A 59 -4.28 0.20 -20.35
N GLU A 60 -4.78 -1.04 -20.40
CA GLU A 60 -5.62 -1.60 -19.34
C GLU A 60 -4.77 -1.94 -18.11
N ILE A 61 -3.55 -2.45 -18.31
CA ILE A 61 -2.61 -2.72 -17.20
C ILE A 61 -2.32 -1.44 -16.42
N VAL A 62 -2.03 -0.34 -17.11
CA VAL A 62 -1.74 0.95 -16.46
C VAL A 62 -2.99 1.51 -15.78
N THR A 63 -4.17 1.27 -16.33
CA THR A 63 -5.44 1.71 -15.72
C THR A 63 -5.75 0.91 -14.46
N ALA A 64 -5.68 -0.42 -14.53
CA ALA A 64 -5.87 -1.30 -13.37
C ALA A 64 -4.86 -1.00 -12.25
N TYR A 65 -3.59 -0.77 -12.59
CA TYR A 65 -2.57 -0.37 -11.60
C TYR A 65 -2.92 0.97 -10.95
N ARG A 66 -3.40 1.95 -11.73
CA ARG A 66 -3.88 3.21 -11.16
C ARG A 66 -5.06 2.96 -10.23
N GLU A 67 -6.06 2.17 -10.61
CA GLU A 67 -7.26 1.94 -9.81
C GLU A 67 -7.03 1.25 -8.46
N GLN A 68 -5.84 0.71 -8.18
CA GLN A 68 -5.47 0.19 -6.86
C GLN A 68 -5.70 1.21 -5.73
N TRP A 69 -5.56 2.52 -6.00
CA TRP A 69 -5.85 3.57 -5.00
C TRP A 69 -7.30 3.52 -4.50
N GLN A 70 -8.25 3.03 -5.30
CA GLN A 70 -9.65 2.89 -4.91
C GLN A 70 -9.82 1.85 -3.80
N ILE A 71 -9.04 0.78 -3.84
CA ILE A 71 -9.01 -0.25 -2.80
C ILE A 71 -8.43 0.34 -1.51
N GLU A 72 -7.32 1.09 -1.60
CA GLU A 72 -6.72 1.76 -0.45
C GLU A 72 -7.66 2.79 0.18
N ARG A 73 -8.38 3.56 -0.65
CA ARG A 73 -9.42 4.49 -0.20
C ARG A 73 -10.56 3.74 0.49
N SER A 74 -10.98 2.60 -0.05
CA SER A 74 -12.00 1.75 0.59
C SER A 74 -11.57 1.32 1.99
N PHE A 75 -10.33 0.81 2.14
CA PHE A 75 -9.79 0.45 3.44
C PHE A 75 -9.65 1.63 4.40
N ARG A 76 -9.33 2.82 3.88
CA ARG A 76 -9.27 4.06 4.68
C ARG A 76 -10.65 4.48 5.19
N THR A 77 -11.72 4.26 4.42
CA THR A 77 -13.10 4.52 4.88
C THR A 77 -13.55 3.49 5.92
N ILE A 78 -13.14 2.23 5.77
CA ILE A 78 -13.51 1.15 6.70
C ILE A 78 -12.85 1.31 8.07
N LYS A 79 -11.57 1.69 8.12
CA LYS A 79 -10.82 1.71 9.40
C LYS A 79 -11.48 2.57 10.50
N PRO A 80 -11.98 3.79 10.24
CA PRO A 80 -12.63 4.61 11.25
C PRO A 80 -14.14 4.34 11.37
N PHE A 81 -14.82 3.99 10.27
CA PHE A 81 -16.28 3.90 10.24
C PHE A 81 -16.81 2.53 10.68
N LEU A 82 -15.97 1.50 10.56
CA LEU A 82 -16.34 0.10 10.72
C LEU A 82 -15.54 -0.60 11.83
N GLU A 83 -14.70 0.16 12.55
CA GLU A 83 -13.96 -0.29 13.74
C GLU A 83 -13.30 -1.66 13.59
N ILE A 84 -12.83 -2.01 12.37
CA ILE A 84 -12.13 -3.28 12.12
C ILE A 84 -10.94 -3.47 13.07
N CYS A 85 -10.39 -2.38 13.60
CA CYS A 85 -9.43 -2.43 14.69
C CYS A 85 -9.96 -1.61 15.87
N PRO A 86 -10.12 -2.20 17.07
CA PRO A 86 -9.43 -3.40 17.54
C PRO A 86 -10.33 -4.65 17.47
N VAL A 87 -9.85 -5.72 16.83
CA VAL A 87 -10.49 -7.03 16.88
C VAL A 87 -10.23 -7.66 18.26
N TYR A 88 -11.13 -7.44 19.22
CA TYR A 88 -11.05 -8.09 20.54
C TYR A 88 -11.53 -9.56 20.54
N HIS A 89 -11.65 -10.18 19.37
CA HIS A 89 -12.14 -11.54 19.20
C HIS A 89 -10.99 -12.53 19.17
N SER A 90 -10.98 -13.50 20.08
CA SER A 90 -9.95 -14.56 20.12
C SER A 90 -10.30 -15.81 19.31
N LYS A 91 -11.58 -16.02 18.97
CA LYS A 91 -12.06 -17.19 18.22
C LYS A 91 -12.06 -16.90 16.70
N PRO A 92 -11.56 -17.81 15.85
CA PRO A 92 -11.47 -17.60 14.41
C PRO A 92 -12.84 -17.36 13.75
N GLU A 93 -13.88 -18.05 14.21
CA GLU A 93 -15.24 -17.88 13.68
C GLU A 93 -15.78 -16.45 13.87
N ARG A 94 -15.52 -15.86 15.05
CA ARG A 94 -15.97 -14.49 15.36
C ARG A 94 -15.19 -13.44 14.59
N ILE A 95 -13.89 -13.69 14.37
CA ILE A 95 -13.07 -12.83 13.50
C ILE A 95 -13.64 -12.85 12.08
N MET A 96 -13.94 -14.04 11.54
CA MET A 96 -14.54 -14.16 10.20
C MET A 96 -15.90 -13.47 10.11
N ALA A 97 -16.78 -13.66 11.09
CA ALA A 97 -18.08 -13.00 11.11
C ALA A 97 -17.97 -11.46 11.15
N HIS A 98 -17.07 -10.93 11.98
CA HIS A 98 -16.84 -9.49 12.06
C HIS A 98 -16.30 -8.92 10.74
N VAL A 99 -15.28 -9.57 10.15
CA VAL A 99 -14.73 -9.18 8.85
C VAL A 99 -15.81 -9.23 7.76
N PHE A 100 -16.65 -10.27 7.76
CA PHE A 100 -17.76 -10.40 6.82
C PHE A 100 -18.77 -9.25 6.93
N VAL A 101 -19.25 -8.96 8.14
CA VAL A 101 -20.16 -7.82 8.38
C VAL A 101 -19.50 -6.52 7.93
N CYS A 102 -18.19 -6.40 8.14
CA CYS A 102 -17.49 -5.19 7.76
C CYS A 102 -17.40 -4.98 6.25
N VAL A 103 -17.09 -6.04 5.51
CA VAL A 103 -17.07 -6.03 4.04
C VAL A 103 -18.49 -5.80 3.49
N LEU A 104 -19.51 -6.38 4.11
CA LEU A 104 -20.90 -6.17 3.73
C LEU A 104 -21.33 -4.71 3.89
N SER A 105 -20.99 -4.08 5.03
CA SER A 105 -21.27 -2.67 5.28
C SER A 105 -20.55 -1.75 4.27
N LEU A 106 -19.31 -2.07 3.90
CA LEU A 106 -18.61 -1.37 2.82
C LEU A 106 -19.38 -1.48 1.49
N LEU A 107 -19.80 -2.68 1.11
CA LEU A 107 -20.54 -2.90 -0.13
C LEU A 107 -21.81 -2.04 -0.16
N LEU A 108 -22.59 -2.06 0.93
CA LEU A 108 -23.78 -1.22 1.07
C LEU A 108 -23.45 0.27 0.96
N SER A 109 -22.40 0.72 1.65
CA SER A 109 -21.94 2.11 1.59
C SER A 109 -21.61 2.54 0.15
N ARG A 110 -20.93 1.69 -0.62
CA ARG A 110 -20.60 1.96 -2.03
C ARG A 110 -21.83 2.00 -2.92
N ILE A 111 -22.80 1.11 -2.69
CA ILE A 111 -24.06 1.11 -3.44
C ILE A 111 -24.82 2.41 -3.16
N ILE A 112 -24.87 2.86 -1.91
CA ILE A 112 -25.50 4.12 -1.53
C ILE A 112 -24.82 5.28 -2.24
N GLU A 113 -23.49 5.42 -2.12
CA GLU A 113 -22.73 6.50 -2.78
C GLU A 113 -22.96 6.52 -4.29
N LYS A 114 -22.98 5.34 -4.93
CA LYS A 114 -23.18 5.23 -6.39
C LYS A 114 -24.60 5.60 -6.83
N ARG A 115 -25.61 5.31 -6.00
CA ARG A 115 -27.01 5.61 -6.33
C ARG A 115 -27.42 7.04 -5.98
N SER A 116 -26.93 7.56 -4.87
CA SER A 116 -27.30 8.90 -4.38
C SER A 116 -26.39 10.00 -4.91
N GLY A 117 -25.18 9.67 -5.36
CA GLY A 117 -24.18 10.65 -5.78
C GLY A 117 -23.58 11.45 -4.63
N VAL A 118 -23.94 11.16 -3.37
CA VAL A 118 -23.40 11.80 -2.17
C VAL A 118 -22.47 10.86 -1.41
N THR A 119 -21.54 11.40 -0.62
CA THR A 119 -20.63 10.60 0.19
C THR A 119 -21.37 9.86 1.31
N ILE A 120 -20.84 8.72 1.77
CA ILE A 120 -21.48 7.94 2.83
C ILE A 120 -21.64 8.74 4.14
N SER A 121 -20.72 9.64 4.45
CA SER A 121 -20.82 10.52 5.63
C SER A 121 -21.99 11.49 5.51
N GLU A 122 -22.21 12.04 4.32
CA GLU A 122 -23.34 12.95 4.08
C GLU A 122 -24.67 12.19 4.07
N ALA A 123 -24.72 11.02 3.43
CA ALA A 123 -25.88 10.14 3.48
C ALA A 123 -26.22 9.75 4.92
N SER A 124 -25.23 9.33 5.71
CA SER A 124 -25.41 8.99 7.13
C SER A 124 -25.89 10.18 7.95
N ARG A 125 -25.42 11.40 7.65
CA ARG A 125 -25.88 12.63 8.30
C ARG A 125 -27.34 12.90 7.96
N GLN A 126 -27.72 12.83 6.69
CA GLN A 126 -29.11 13.01 6.24
C GLN A 126 -30.06 11.98 6.86
N LEU A 127 -29.67 10.71 6.85
CA LEU A 127 -30.42 9.62 7.47
C LEU A 127 -30.49 9.73 9.00
N SER A 128 -29.50 10.35 9.65
CA SER A 128 -29.55 10.56 11.11
C SER A 128 -30.66 11.53 11.54
N TYR A 129 -31.08 12.46 10.66
CA TYR A 129 -32.22 13.34 10.91
C TYR A 129 -33.57 12.63 10.74
N LEU A 130 -33.59 11.50 10.03
CA LEU A 130 -34.75 10.65 9.84
C LEU A 130 -34.90 9.60 10.93
N LYS A 131 -34.29 9.79 12.12
CA LYS A 131 -34.54 8.92 13.28
C LYS A 131 -36.04 8.87 13.58
N VAL A 132 -36.69 7.86 13.03
CA VAL A 132 -37.99 7.37 13.44
C VAL A 132 -37.83 6.95 14.89
N THR A 133 -38.48 7.68 15.79
CA THR A 133 -38.73 7.25 17.17
C THR A 133 -39.32 5.84 17.13
N PRO A 134 -38.83 4.90 17.97
CA PRO A 134 -39.40 3.56 18.05
C PRO A 134 -40.88 3.60 18.43
#